data_AF-A0A4V2Z7P3-F1
#
_entry.id   AF-A0A4V2Z7P3-F1
#
_cell.length_a   1.000
_cell.length_b   1.000
_cell.length_c   1.000
_cell.angle_alpha   90.00
_cell.angle_beta   90.00
_cell.angle_gamma   90.00
#
_symmetry.space_group_name_H-M   'P 1'
#
loop_
_entity.id
_entity.type
_entity.pdbx_description
1 polymer ?
#
loop_
_entity_poly.entity_id
_entity_poly.type
_entity_poly.pdbx_seq_one_letter_code
_entity_poly.pdbx_strand_id
1 'polypeptide(L)'
;MEVKGAWGLVTGGLCAWRLPGDESGPAAARRLVRRTMSELRFDRDVIEDGELAVSETATNALRHARCAESNRPPFPPELWVWARTVPSPQLIVSVFDGARTTAPHASGAGLLDEHGKGLELVRQVTADWGSTPTRSRVDTTSVPGKTVWFALPLPRDWPGLHYRVHPGTAAYHLLLNLTRRGFEGKRSTTDDGLSVLVLPNVNVWVHRRTFCWWSTRHRYLRRPLIDLQETTELLVRHLDTAHQRSE
;
A
#
# COMPACT_ATOMS: atom_id res chain seq x y z
N MET A 1 9.97 10.51 2.28
CA MET A 1 10.05 11.05 0.92
C MET A 1 8.65 11.05 0.34
N GLU A 2 8.01 12.22 0.22
CA GLU A 2 6.84 12.36 -0.64
C GLU A 2 7.44 12.47 -2.04
N VAL A 3 7.43 11.37 -2.80
CA VAL A 3 8.15 11.40 -4.07
C VAL A 3 7.29 12.14 -5.08
N LYS A 4 7.73 13.35 -5.43
CA LYS A 4 7.24 14.09 -6.59
C LYS A 4 7.71 13.39 -7.86
N GLY A 5 6.99 12.34 -8.27
CA GLY A 5 7.18 11.65 -9.55
C GLY A 5 7.19 10.12 -9.43
N ALA A 6 6.75 9.43 -10.49
CA ALA A 6 6.66 7.98 -10.52
C ALA A 6 8.00 7.26 -10.28
N TRP A 7 9.13 7.92 -10.59
CA TRP A 7 10.49 7.39 -10.35
C TRP A 7 10.82 7.15 -8.88
N GLY A 8 10.03 7.67 -7.94
CA GLY A 8 10.13 7.28 -6.53
C GLY A 8 9.88 5.80 -6.25
N LEU A 9 9.06 5.18 -7.10
CA LEU A 9 8.72 3.76 -7.02
C LEU A 9 9.96 2.89 -7.25
N VAL A 10 10.88 3.36 -8.10
CA VAL A 10 12.14 2.67 -8.43
C VAL A 10 13.08 2.58 -7.23
N THR A 11 12.98 3.51 -6.27
CA THR A 11 13.86 3.56 -5.09
C THR A 11 13.17 3.04 -3.82
N GLY A 12 12.04 2.34 -3.96
CA GLY A 12 11.26 1.78 -2.85
C GLY A 12 10.31 2.77 -2.18
N GLY A 13 10.15 3.97 -2.76
CA GLY A 13 9.16 4.94 -2.34
C GLY A 13 7.74 4.55 -2.73
N LEU A 14 6.82 5.48 -2.53
CA LEU A 14 5.45 5.38 -3.02
C LEU A 14 5.02 6.70 -3.63
N CYS A 15 3.96 6.62 -4.43
CA CYS A 15 3.11 7.76 -4.72
C CYS A 15 1.79 7.62 -3.96
N ALA A 16 1.28 8.72 -3.42
CA ALA A 16 0.03 8.75 -2.67
C ALA A 16 -0.74 10.02 -3.02
N TRP A 17 -2.05 9.89 -3.24
CA TRP A 17 -2.93 10.99 -3.57
C TRP A 17 -4.24 10.88 -2.80
N ARG A 18 -4.79 12.01 -2.37
CA ARG A 18 -6.20 12.08 -1.96
C ARG A 18 -7.06 12.11 -3.22
N LEU A 19 -8.06 11.23 -3.29
CA LEU A 19 -9.04 11.23 -4.36
C LEU A 19 -10.20 12.17 -4.01
N PRO A 20 -10.87 12.76 -5.02
CA PRO A 20 -12.17 13.38 -4.83
C PRO A 20 -13.13 12.43 -4.14
N GLY A 21 -13.85 12.93 -3.14
CA GLY A 21 -14.84 12.14 -2.39
C GLY A 21 -16.18 12.04 -3.10
N ASP A 22 -16.28 12.32 -4.40
CA ASP A 22 -17.49 12.31 -5.22
C ASP A 22 -17.32 11.40 -6.46
N GLU A 23 -18.30 11.36 -7.35
CA GLU A 23 -18.30 10.51 -8.56
C GLU A 23 -17.13 10.81 -9.53
N SER A 24 -16.40 11.92 -9.36
CA SER A 24 -15.17 12.18 -10.12
C SER A 24 -13.95 11.38 -9.62
N GLY A 25 -14.04 10.80 -8.43
CA GLY A 25 -12.97 10.03 -7.76
C GLY A 25 -12.41 8.89 -8.61
N PRO A 26 -13.23 7.95 -9.11
CA PRO A 26 -12.77 6.86 -9.97
C PRO A 26 -12.07 7.36 -11.25
N ALA A 27 -12.61 8.40 -11.89
CA ALA A 27 -11.99 8.99 -13.08
C ALA A 27 -10.63 9.64 -12.76
N ALA A 28 -10.49 10.27 -11.59
CA ALA A 28 -9.21 10.80 -11.12
C ALA A 28 -8.20 9.68 -10.85
N ALA A 29 -8.63 8.59 -10.23
CA ALA A 29 -7.79 7.43 -9.95
C ALA A 29 -7.23 6.80 -11.24
N ARG A 30 -8.09 6.59 -12.25
CA ARG A 30 -7.66 6.11 -13.58
C ARG A 30 -6.57 6.99 -14.19
N ARG A 31 -6.78 8.31 -14.23
CA ARG A 31 -5.79 9.26 -14.78
C ARG A 31 -4.45 9.21 -14.05
N LEU A 32 -4.46 9.11 -12.71
CA LEU A 32 -3.25 9.04 -11.89
C LEU A 32 -2.48 7.73 -12.12
N VAL A 33 -3.18 6.59 -12.16
CA VAL A 33 -2.58 5.28 -12.45
C VAL A 33 -1.99 5.27 -13.86
N ARG A 34 -2.77 5.67 -14.87
CA ARG A 34 -2.31 5.78 -16.27
C ARG A 34 -1.04 6.61 -16.38
N ARG A 35 -1.05 7.82 -15.81
CA ARG A 35 0.10 8.71 -15.81
C ARG A 35 1.32 8.06 -15.17
N THR A 36 1.16 7.48 -13.98
CA THR A 36 2.25 6.85 -13.23
C THR A 36 2.87 5.69 -14.02
N MET A 37 2.04 4.83 -14.60
CA MET A 37 2.49 3.67 -15.37
C MET A 37 3.09 4.06 -16.72
N SER A 38 2.55 5.08 -17.40
CA SER A 38 3.17 5.64 -18.61
C SER A 38 4.54 6.26 -18.33
N GLU A 39 4.70 7.03 -17.25
CA GLU A 39 6.00 7.59 -16.85
C GLU A 39 7.04 6.48 -16.57
N LEU A 40 6.59 5.33 -16.09
CA LEU A 40 7.41 4.14 -15.82
C LEU A 40 7.51 3.15 -16.99
N ARG A 41 6.96 3.50 -18.16
CA ARG A 41 7.05 2.72 -19.41
C ARG A 41 6.46 1.31 -19.33
N PHE A 42 5.32 1.16 -18.66
CA PHE A 42 4.55 -0.08 -18.72
C PHE A 42 3.97 -0.28 -20.12
N ASP A 43 3.78 -1.55 -20.50
CA ASP A 43 3.09 -1.91 -21.72
C ASP A 43 1.64 -1.44 -21.69
N ARG A 44 1.10 -1.11 -22.87
CA ARG A 44 -0.22 -0.53 -23.01
C ARG A 44 -1.32 -1.41 -22.41
N ASP A 45 -1.28 -2.71 -22.65
CA ASP A 45 -2.29 -3.66 -22.17
C ASP A 45 -2.34 -3.68 -20.63
N VAL A 46 -1.16 -3.65 -19.98
CA VAL A 46 -1.06 -3.61 -18.51
C VAL A 46 -1.59 -2.28 -17.95
N ILE A 47 -1.40 -1.17 -18.66
CA ILE A 47 -1.99 0.13 -18.29
C ILE A 47 -3.52 0.07 -18.35
N GLU A 48 -4.08 -0.51 -19.41
CA GLU A 48 -5.53 -0.66 -19.56
C GLU A 48 -6.13 -1.54 -18.45
N ASP A 49 -5.47 -2.65 -18.09
CA ASP A 49 -5.84 -3.49 -16.94
C ASP A 49 -5.81 -2.71 -15.62
N GLY A 50 -4.76 -1.90 -15.41
CA GLY A 50 -4.63 -1.05 -14.23
C GLY A 50 -5.69 0.06 -14.13
N GLU A 51 -6.05 0.67 -15.26
CA GLU A 51 -7.14 1.65 -15.33
C GLU A 51 -8.49 1.03 -15.01
N LEU A 52 -8.77 -0.17 -15.52
CA LEU A 52 -9.99 -0.90 -15.21
C LEU A 52 -10.03 -1.25 -13.71
N ALA A 53 -9.00 -1.91 -13.20
CA ALA A 53 -8.96 -2.38 -11.82
C ALA A 53 -9.03 -1.24 -10.79
N VAL A 54 -8.35 -0.11 -11.05
CA VAL A 54 -8.41 1.05 -10.13
C VAL A 54 -9.78 1.73 -10.17
N SER A 55 -10.46 1.73 -11.32
CA SER A 55 -11.81 2.29 -11.44
C SER A 55 -12.80 1.55 -10.56
N GLU A 56 -12.77 0.21 -10.63
CA GLU A 56 -13.64 -0.65 -9.81
C GLU A 56 -13.31 -0.50 -8.32
N THR A 57 -12.02 -0.53 -7.98
CA THR A 57 -11.56 -0.41 -6.59
C THR A 57 -11.92 0.95 -5.99
N ALA A 58 -11.74 2.05 -6.73
CA ALA A 58 -12.10 3.39 -6.29
C ALA A 58 -13.62 3.60 -6.19
N THR A 59 -14.39 3.01 -7.11
CA THR A 59 -15.86 3.04 -7.05
C THR A 59 -16.38 2.31 -5.83
N ASN A 60 -15.81 1.14 -5.52
CA ASN A 60 -16.14 0.37 -4.31
C ASN A 60 -15.83 1.18 -3.05
N ALA A 61 -14.66 1.84 -2.98
CA ALA A 61 -14.31 2.72 -1.87
C ALA A 61 -15.30 3.88 -1.71
N LEU A 62 -15.64 4.58 -2.80
CA LEU A 62 -16.58 5.72 -2.77
C LEU A 62 -17.98 5.30 -2.27
N ARG A 63 -18.52 4.20 -2.79
CA ARG A 63 -19.88 3.74 -2.50
C ARG A 63 -20.03 3.14 -1.12
N HIS A 64 -19.07 2.34 -0.69
CA HIS A 64 -19.23 1.52 0.52
C HIS A 64 -18.56 2.10 1.76
N ALA A 65 -17.55 2.97 1.62
CA ALA A 65 -16.94 3.62 2.78
C ALA A 65 -17.89 4.58 3.51
N ARG A 66 -18.84 5.17 2.77
CA ARG A 66 -19.88 6.07 3.31
C ARG A 66 -20.94 5.34 4.14
N CYS A 67 -21.11 4.03 3.95
CA CYS A 67 -22.16 3.24 4.60
C CYS A 67 -21.71 2.59 5.92
N ALA A 68 -20.42 2.56 6.22
CA ALA A 68 -19.87 1.71 7.28
C ALA A 68 -19.96 2.30 8.70
N GLU A 69 -20.00 3.63 8.85
CA GLU A 69 -20.03 4.29 10.16
C GLU A 69 -20.94 5.53 10.10
N SER A 70 -22.22 5.39 10.48
CA SER A 70 -23.24 6.45 10.42
C SER A 70 -22.92 7.72 11.23
N ASN A 71 -21.90 7.68 12.09
CA ASN A 71 -21.54 8.76 13.02
C ASN A 71 -20.21 9.47 12.69
N ARG A 72 -19.54 9.15 11.57
CA ARG A 72 -18.28 9.81 11.19
C ARG A 72 -18.42 10.49 9.82
N PRO A 73 -17.91 11.73 9.65
CA PRO A 73 -17.90 12.36 8.33
C PRO A 73 -17.12 11.50 7.32
N PRO A 74 -17.54 11.47 6.04
CA PRO A 74 -16.88 10.66 5.02
C PRO A 74 -15.40 11.01 4.92
N PHE A 75 -14.52 10.03 5.09
CA PHE A 75 -13.09 10.21 4.82
C PHE A 75 -12.85 10.05 3.30
N PRO A 76 -12.28 11.04 2.60
CA PRO A 76 -12.01 10.93 1.17
C PRO A 76 -11.02 9.79 0.90
N PRO A 77 -11.27 8.91 -0.07
CA PRO A 77 -10.36 7.80 -0.37
C PRO A 77 -8.95 8.28 -0.74
N GLU A 78 -7.94 7.45 -0.49
CA GLU A 78 -6.56 7.72 -0.93
C GLU A 78 -6.13 6.67 -1.95
N LEU A 79 -5.46 7.07 -3.02
CA LEU A 79 -4.80 6.18 -3.97
C LEU A 79 -3.32 6.09 -3.64
N TRP A 80 -2.81 4.89 -3.43
CA TRP A 80 -1.38 4.62 -3.21
C TRP A 80 -0.85 3.67 -4.28
N VAL A 81 0.36 3.94 -4.76
CA VAL A 81 1.07 3.08 -5.71
C VAL A 81 2.48 2.85 -5.19
N TRP A 82 2.94 1.59 -5.15
CA TRP A 82 4.33 1.22 -4.85
C TRP A 82 4.78 0.00 -5.63
N ALA A 83 6.08 -0.24 -5.70
CA ALA A 83 6.65 -1.46 -6.25
C ALA A 83 7.06 -2.42 -5.11
N ARG A 84 6.85 -3.72 -5.31
CA ARG A 84 7.43 -4.79 -4.49
C ARG A 84 8.23 -5.75 -5.38
N THR A 85 9.28 -6.36 -4.83
CA THR A 85 10.15 -7.28 -5.57
C THR A 85 9.98 -8.74 -5.16
N VAL A 86 9.44 -9.01 -3.97
CA VAL A 86 9.13 -10.37 -3.50
C VAL A 86 7.62 -10.55 -3.21
N PRO A 87 7.04 -11.74 -3.48
CA PRO A 87 7.68 -12.95 -4.03
C PRO A 87 8.03 -12.83 -5.52
N SER A 88 7.43 -11.87 -6.23
CA SER A 88 7.74 -11.52 -7.61
C SER A 88 7.65 -10.00 -7.82
N PRO A 89 8.36 -9.43 -8.80
CA PRO A 89 8.29 -7.99 -9.12
C PRO A 89 6.89 -7.55 -9.55
N GLN A 90 6.23 -6.74 -8.72
CA GLN A 90 4.85 -6.30 -8.93
C GLN A 90 4.66 -4.82 -8.56
N LEU A 91 3.83 -4.12 -9.35
CA LEU A 91 3.27 -2.83 -9.00
C LEU A 91 2.02 -3.08 -8.16
N ILE A 92 1.99 -2.54 -6.96
CA ILE A 92 0.83 -2.58 -6.08
C ILE A 92 0.09 -1.26 -6.19
N VAL A 93 -1.19 -1.33 -6.52
CA VAL A 93 -2.11 -0.21 -6.53
C VAL A 93 -3.14 -0.46 -5.44
N SER A 94 -3.26 0.50 -4.52
CA SER A 94 -4.14 0.39 -3.36
C SER A 94 -5.05 1.60 -3.25
N VAL A 95 -6.32 1.37 -2.95
CA VAL A 95 -7.25 2.42 -2.55
C VAL A 95 -7.57 2.25 -1.08
N PHE A 96 -7.23 3.27 -0.29
CA PHE A 96 -7.59 3.36 1.12
C PHE A 96 -8.97 3.99 1.29
N ASP A 97 -9.73 3.45 2.24
CA ASP A 97 -10.94 4.06 2.75
C ASP A 97 -11.07 3.90 4.28
N GLY A 98 -11.90 4.72 4.90
CA GLY A 98 -12.10 4.73 6.36
C GLY A 98 -12.90 3.54 6.92
N ALA A 99 -13.51 2.71 6.07
CA ALA A 99 -14.37 1.61 6.49
C ALA A 99 -13.58 0.34 6.83
N ARG A 100 -12.85 0.41 7.96
CA ARG A 100 -11.85 -0.59 8.39
C ARG A 100 -12.31 -2.05 8.37
N THR A 101 -13.56 -2.32 8.77
CA THR A 101 -14.10 -3.68 8.94
C THR A 101 -14.99 -4.15 7.79
N THR A 102 -15.37 -3.24 6.89
CA THR A 102 -16.28 -3.58 5.79
C THR A 102 -15.50 -4.43 4.78
N ALA A 103 -16.00 -5.62 4.44
CA ALA A 103 -15.40 -6.39 3.37
C ALA A 103 -15.55 -5.64 2.03
N PRO A 104 -14.59 -5.75 1.10
CA PRO A 104 -14.84 -5.31 -0.27
C PRO A 104 -16.06 -6.07 -0.80
N HIS A 105 -17.05 -5.36 -1.34
CA HIS A 105 -18.26 -6.01 -1.84
C HIS A 105 -17.95 -6.71 -3.16
N ALA A 106 -17.70 -8.02 -3.09
CA ALA A 106 -17.75 -8.93 -4.21
C ALA A 106 -19.16 -9.53 -4.23
N SER A 107 -20.15 -8.84 -4.79
CA SER A 107 -21.52 -9.36 -4.79
C SER A 107 -21.59 -10.63 -5.64
N GLY A 108 -22.02 -11.72 -5.02
CA GLY A 108 -22.16 -13.03 -5.64
C GLY A 108 -23.15 -13.04 -6.79
N ALA A 109 -22.87 -13.91 -7.75
CA ALA A 109 -23.65 -14.29 -8.92
C ALA A 109 -25.18 -14.10 -8.78
N GLY A 110 -25.69 -13.03 -9.35
CA GLY A 110 -27.09 -12.86 -9.73
C GLY A 110 -27.14 -12.29 -11.14
N LEU A 111 -27.83 -12.98 -12.07
CA LEU A 111 -27.84 -12.69 -13.52
C LEU A 111 -28.35 -11.30 -13.93
N LEU A 112 -28.75 -10.44 -12.99
CA LEU A 112 -29.37 -9.14 -13.25
C LEU A 112 -28.72 -7.97 -12.52
N ASP A 113 -27.60 -8.17 -11.82
CA ASP A 113 -26.88 -7.06 -11.18
C ASP A 113 -25.60 -6.71 -11.96
N GLU A 114 -25.66 -5.64 -12.76
CA GLU A 114 -24.51 -5.12 -13.51
C GLU A 114 -23.37 -4.63 -12.58
N HIS A 115 -23.64 -4.44 -11.29
CA HIS A 115 -22.71 -3.87 -10.30
C HIS A 115 -21.81 -4.91 -9.59
N GLY A 116 -22.02 -6.22 -9.83
CA GLY A 116 -21.30 -7.30 -9.15
C GLY A 116 -20.01 -7.78 -9.84
N LYS A 117 -19.72 -7.31 -11.05
CA LYS A 117 -18.58 -7.79 -11.87
C LYS A 117 -17.24 -7.18 -11.48
N GLY A 118 -17.22 -6.05 -10.76
CA GLY A 118 -16.01 -5.24 -10.58
C GLY A 118 -14.81 -5.98 -9.97
N LEU A 119 -14.98 -6.65 -8.83
CA LEU A 119 -13.89 -7.40 -8.19
C LEU A 119 -13.53 -8.71 -8.92
N GLU A 120 -14.47 -9.29 -9.66
CA GLU A 120 -14.18 -10.44 -10.53
C GLU A 120 -13.38 -10.01 -11.76
N LEU A 121 -13.64 -8.83 -12.32
CA LEU A 121 -12.80 -8.23 -13.36
C LEU A 121 -11.40 -7.93 -12.84
N VAL A 122 -11.27 -7.36 -11.64
CA VAL A 122 -9.96 -7.19 -10.97
C VAL A 122 -9.25 -8.54 -10.87
N ARG A 123 -9.92 -9.60 -10.43
CA ARG A 123 -9.35 -10.96 -10.38
C ARG A 123 -8.82 -11.45 -11.72
N GLN A 124 -9.52 -11.14 -12.80
CA GLN A 124 -9.19 -11.63 -14.13
C GLN A 124 -8.00 -10.89 -14.75
N VAL A 125 -7.80 -9.62 -14.40
CA VAL A 125 -6.78 -8.76 -15.02
C VAL A 125 -5.55 -8.51 -14.14
N THR A 126 -5.56 -8.97 -12.87
CA THR A 126 -4.46 -8.73 -11.93
C THR A 126 -3.81 -10.02 -11.45
N ALA A 127 -2.51 -9.96 -11.16
CA ALA A 127 -1.75 -11.13 -10.71
C ALA A 127 -2.09 -11.55 -9.27
N ASP A 128 -2.55 -10.60 -8.46
CA ASP A 128 -2.95 -10.80 -7.07
C ASP A 128 -3.87 -9.63 -6.65
N TRP A 129 -4.67 -9.81 -5.60
CA TRP A 129 -5.47 -8.74 -5.01
C TRP A 129 -5.87 -9.10 -3.57
N GLY A 130 -6.26 -8.09 -2.80
CA GLY A 130 -6.76 -8.33 -1.46
C GLY A 130 -7.30 -7.09 -0.76
N SER A 131 -7.64 -7.28 0.51
CA SER A 131 -8.03 -6.21 1.43
C SER A 131 -7.23 -6.34 2.72
N THR A 132 -6.76 -5.23 3.27
CA THR A 132 -5.93 -5.24 4.47
C THR A 132 -6.24 -4.03 5.36
N PRO A 133 -6.60 -4.24 6.64
CA PRO A 133 -6.71 -3.17 7.62
C PRO A 133 -5.41 -2.40 7.74
N THR A 134 -5.51 -1.07 7.76
CA THR A 134 -4.38 -0.16 7.76
C THR A 134 -4.81 1.20 8.32
N ARG A 135 -4.08 2.27 8.00
CA ARG A 135 -4.35 3.65 8.45
C ARG A 135 -4.15 4.65 7.32
N SER A 136 -4.79 5.81 7.33
CA SER A 136 -4.57 6.85 6.30
C SER A 136 -3.12 7.34 6.31
N ARG A 137 -2.71 7.99 5.23
CA ARG A 137 -1.33 8.50 5.07
C ARG A 137 -1.26 9.95 4.59
N VAL A 138 -2.24 10.41 3.82
CA VAL A 138 -2.19 11.73 3.17
C VAL A 138 -2.66 12.83 4.12
N ASP A 139 -3.52 12.52 5.08
CA ASP A 139 -3.99 13.50 6.07
C ASP A 139 -3.01 13.75 7.21
N THR A 140 -3.16 14.88 7.91
CA THR A 140 -2.35 15.25 9.08
C THR A 140 -2.59 14.32 10.27
N THR A 141 -3.80 13.75 10.36
CA THR A 141 -4.19 12.77 11.38
C THR A 141 -4.30 11.39 10.76
N SER A 142 -3.59 10.40 11.34
CA SER A 142 -3.67 9.00 10.93
C SER A 142 -5.01 8.39 11.34
N VAL A 143 -5.87 8.10 10.35
CA VAL A 143 -7.23 7.55 10.53
C VAL A 143 -7.21 6.04 10.30
N PRO A 144 -7.70 5.20 11.22
CA PRO A 144 -7.87 3.77 10.98
C PRO A 144 -8.80 3.51 9.79
N GLY A 145 -8.45 2.54 8.95
CA GLY A 145 -9.24 2.17 7.79
C GLY A 145 -8.75 0.86 7.18
N LYS A 146 -8.96 0.68 5.89
CA LYS A 146 -8.45 -0.46 5.13
C LYS A 146 -7.95 -0.01 3.77
N THR A 147 -7.16 -0.85 3.12
CA THR A 147 -6.88 -0.75 1.69
C THR A 147 -7.49 -1.93 0.97
N VAL A 148 -8.07 -1.68 -0.20
CA VAL A 148 -8.30 -2.70 -1.22
C VAL A 148 -7.23 -2.50 -2.28
N TRP A 149 -6.51 -3.57 -2.62
CA TRP A 149 -5.33 -3.50 -3.46
C TRP A 149 -5.30 -4.59 -4.51
N PHE A 150 -4.59 -4.32 -5.59
CA PHE A 150 -4.31 -5.29 -6.64
C PHE A 150 -2.86 -5.15 -7.13
N ALA A 151 -2.36 -6.21 -7.76
CA ALA A 151 -0.99 -6.31 -8.22
C ALA A 151 -0.91 -6.50 -9.74
N LEU A 152 -0.09 -5.69 -10.40
CA LEU A 152 0.25 -5.81 -11.82
C LEU A 152 1.72 -6.22 -11.95
N PRO A 153 2.13 -6.95 -13.00
CA PRO A 153 3.54 -7.25 -13.22
C PRO A 153 4.35 -5.96 -13.48
N LEU A 154 5.52 -5.84 -12.86
CA LEU A 154 6.48 -4.77 -13.23
C LEU A 154 7.10 -5.07 -14.61
N PRO A 155 7.58 -4.04 -15.33
CA PRO A 155 8.42 -4.22 -16.52
C PRO A 155 9.59 -5.16 -16.24
N ARG A 156 9.97 -6.00 -17.21
CA ARG A 156 11.04 -7.00 -17.04
C ARG A 156 12.39 -6.38 -16.71
N ASP A 157 12.64 -5.18 -17.20
CA ASP A 157 13.85 -4.38 -16.99
C ASP A 157 13.70 -3.35 -15.86
N TRP A 158 12.78 -3.59 -14.91
CA TRP A 158 12.51 -2.67 -13.80
C TRP A 158 13.80 -2.22 -13.08
N PRO A 159 14.17 -0.93 -13.15
CA PRO A 159 15.46 -0.46 -12.62
C PRO A 159 15.63 -0.67 -11.12
N GLY A 160 14.53 -0.75 -10.37
CA GLY A 160 14.55 -0.95 -8.92
C GLY A 160 15.14 -2.31 -8.51
N LEU A 161 15.17 -3.30 -9.40
CA LEU A 161 15.77 -4.62 -9.11
C LEU A 161 17.27 -4.54 -8.83
N HIS A 162 17.94 -3.51 -9.36
CA HIS A 162 19.38 -3.29 -9.18
C HIS A 162 19.70 -2.16 -8.20
N TYR A 163 18.69 -1.42 -7.75
CA TYR A 163 18.88 -0.28 -6.86
C TYR A 163 19.29 -0.73 -5.46
N ARG A 164 20.31 -0.07 -4.89
CA ARG A 164 20.81 -0.36 -3.54
C ARG A 164 20.47 0.78 -2.60
N VAL A 165 19.74 0.46 -1.54
CA VAL A 165 19.42 1.41 -0.47
C VAL A 165 20.41 1.20 0.68
N HIS A 166 21.00 2.28 1.18
CA HIS A 166 21.86 2.21 2.36
C HIS A 166 21.02 1.85 3.61
N PRO A 167 21.48 0.95 4.51
CA PRO A 167 20.69 0.50 5.67
C PRO A 167 20.21 1.64 6.57
N GLY A 168 21.08 2.62 6.86
CA GLY A 168 20.72 3.80 7.65
C GLY A 168 19.60 4.62 7.02
N THR A 169 19.60 4.76 5.69
CA THR A 169 18.58 5.49 4.93
C THR A 169 17.27 4.71 4.89
N ALA A 170 17.34 3.39 4.66
CA ALA A 170 16.19 2.50 4.68
C ALA A 170 15.52 2.51 6.07
N ALA A 171 16.33 2.44 7.13
CA ALA A 171 15.87 2.50 8.51
C ALA A 171 15.20 3.84 8.86
N TYR A 172 15.81 4.96 8.44
CA TYR A 172 15.25 6.29 8.63
C TYR A 172 13.89 6.45 7.93
N HIS A 173 13.80 6.06 6.66
CA HIS A 173 12.54 6.17 5.92
C HIS A 173 11.46 5.21 6.42
N LEU A 174 11.83 4.02 6.90
CA LEU A 174 10.88 3.11 7.52
C LEU A 174 10.27 3.73 8.78
N LEU A 175 11.09 4.31 9.65
CA LEU A 175 10.60 5.00 10.85
C LEU A 175 9.72 6.19 10.48
N LEU A 176 10.15 7.03 9.54
CA LEU A 176 9.37 8.18 9.06
C LEU A 176 8.00 7.74 8.52
N ASN A 177 7.95 6.65 7.76
CA ASN A 177 6.70 6.09 7.26
C ASN A 177 5.80 5.67 8.42
N LEU A 178 6.32 4.91 9.40
CA LEU A 178 5.54 4.43 10.54
C LEU A 178 5.02 5.60 11.42
N THR A 179 5.83 6.63 11.64
CA THR A 179 5.42 7.84 12.38
C THR A 179 4.28 8.59 11.70
N ARG A 180 4.30 8.69 10.37
CA ARG A 180 3.16 9.25 9.62
C ARG A 180 1.87 8.43 9.78
N ARG A 181 1.99 7.14 10.13
CA ARG A 181 0.86 6.27 10.42
C ARG A 181 0.47 6.27 11.89
N GLY A 182 1.08 7.12 12.72
CA GLY A 182 0.77 7.29 14.14
C GLY A 182 1.53 6.34 15.07
N PHE A 183 2.59 5.68 14.58
CA PHE A 183 3.42 4.80 15.41
C PHE A 183 4.71 5.48 15.84
N GLU A 184 5.03 5.39 17.12
CA GLU A 184 6.29 5.87 17.66
C GLU A 184 7.37 4.80 17.59
N GLY A 185 8.63 5.24 17.51
CA GLY A 185 9.78 4.36 17.46
C GLY A 185 11.09 5.11 17.56
N LYS A 186 12.15 4.37 17.87
CA LYS A 186 13.52 4.89 17.91
C LYS A 186 14.37 4.13 16.90
N ARG A 187 15.34 4.83 16.30
CA ARG A 187 16.33 4.23 15.40
C ARG A 187 17.71 4.37 16.06
N SER A 188 18.43 3.26 16.13
CA SER A 188 19.87 3.25 16.44
C SER A 188 20.63 2.74 15.23
N THR A 189 21.86 3.22 15.02
CA THR A 189 22.75 2.74 13.96
C THR A 189 24.13 2.57 14.55
N THR A 190 24.73 1.39 14.39
CA THR A 190 26.08 1.11 14.86
C THR A 190 27.11 1.60 13.84
N ASP A 191 28.36 1.75 14.28
CA ASP A 191 29.47 2.18 13.42
C ASP A 191 29.70 1.21 12.24
N ASP A 192 29.40 -0.08 12.43
CA ASP A 192 29.47 -1.12 11.39
C ASP A 192 28.33 -1.05 10.34
N GLY A 193 27.45 -0.05 10.44
CA GLY A 193 26.37 0.21 9.48
C GLY A 193 25.12 -0.64 9.66
N LEU A 194 24.99 -1.39 10.76
CA LEU A 194 23.76 -2.06 11.15
C LEU A 194 22.81 -1.03 11.77
N SER A 195 21.58 -0.94 11.27
CA SER A 195 20.54 -0.13 11.91
C SER A 195 19.50 -1.01 12.57
N VAL A 196 18.96 -0.56 13.70
CA VAL A 196 17.84 -1.22 14.39
C VAL A 196 16.76 -0.19 14.65
N LEU A 197 15.52 -0.53 14.30
CA LEU A 197 14.33 0.21 14.74
C LEU A 197 13.73 -0.51 15.94
N VAL A 198 13.53 0.23 17.02
CA VAL A 198 12.87 -0.21 18.24
C VAL A 198 11.47 0.39 18.25
N LEU A 199 10.47 -0.47 18.10
CA LEU A 199 9.03 -0.13 18.13
C LEU A 199 8.42 -0.78 19.39
N PRO A 200 7.23 -0.35 19.87
CA PRO A 200 6.69 -0.76 21.17
C PRO A 200 6.69 -2.27 21.43
N ASN A 201 6.38 -3.08 20.41
CA ASN A 201 6.26 -4.55 20.54
C ASN A 201 7.10 -5.33 19.52
N VAL A 202 7.99 -4.67 18.77
CA VAL A 202 8.79 -5.32 17.73
C VAL A 202 10.08 -4.56 17.48
N ASN A 203 11.17 -5.30 17.32
CA ASN A 203 12.44 -4.75 16.84
C ASN A 203 12.64 -5.15 15.38
N VAL A 204 13.03 -4.20 14.54
CA VAL A 204 13.34 -4.42 13.13
C VAL A 204 14.83 -4.21 12.92
N TRP A 205 15.52 -5.29 12.58
CA TRP A 205 16.93 -5.25 12.22
C TRP A 205 17.07 -4.92 10.74
N VAL A 206 17.89 -3.92 10.43
CA VAL A 206 18.13 -3.44 9.08
C VAL A 206 19.57 -3.77 8.71
N HIS A 207 19.73 -4.93 8.06
CA HIS A 207 21.01 -5.39 7.54
C HIS A 207 21.32 -4.72 6.19
N ARG A 208 22.52 -4.98 5.65
CA ARG A 208 23.01 -4.45 4.36
C ARG A 208 22.02 -4.53 3.20
N ARG A 209 21.15 -5.54 3.17
CA ARG A 209 20.21 -5.78 2.06
C ARG A 209 18.78 -6.06 2.48
N THR A 210 18.50 -6.24 3.77
CA THR A 210 17.17 -6.68 4.20
C THR A 210 16.72 -6.09 5.53
N PHE A 211 15.43 -5.80 5.60
CA PHE A 211 14.69 -5.67 6.85
C PHE A 211 14.38 -7.06 7.38
N CYS A 212 14.56 -7.26 8.68
CA CYS A 212 14.29 -8.50 9.36
C CYS A 212 13.57 -8.24 10.68
N TRP A 213 12.53 -9.02 10.99
CA TRP A 213 11.84 -8.95 12.29
C TRP A 213 11.00 -10.21 12.54
N TRP A 214 10.63 -10.40 13.80
CA TRP A 214 9.64 -11.41 14.18
C TRP A 214 8.23 -10.83 14.07
N SER A 215 7.43 -11.32 13.13
CA SER A 215 6.03 -10.91 12.94
C SER A 215 5.10 -11.62 13.92
N THR A 216 5.47 -12.83 14.34
CA THR A 216 4.85 -13.54 15.47
C THR A 216 5.97 -14.30 16.20
N ARG A 217 5.64 -14.96 17.32
CA ARG A 217 6.60 -15.83 18.04
C ARG A 217 7.21 -16.94 17.17
N HIS A 218 6.55 -17.31 16.06
CA HIS A 218 6.98 -18.41 15.20
C HIS A 218 7.25 -17.98 13.75
N ARG A 219 7.10 -16.69 13.42
CA ARG A 219 7.23 -16.20 12.04
C ARG A 219 8.27 -15.10 11.97
N TYR A 220 9.46 -15.46 11.51
CA TYR A 220 10.51 -14.51 11.15
C TYR A 220 10.33 -14.04 9.69
N LEU A 221 10.27 -12.74 9.48
CA LEU A 221 10.14 -12.13 8.16
C LEU A 221 11.45 -11.48 7.73
N ARG A 222 11.76 -11.64 6.45
CA ARG A 222 12.86 -10.98 5.76
C ARG A 222 12.34 -10.32 4.49
N ARG A 223 12.69 -9.05 4.29
CA ARG A 223 12.28 -8.25 3.12
C ARG A 223 13.46 -7.47 2.55
N PRO A 224 13.61 -7.37 1.23
CA PRO A 224 14.61 -6.49 0.61
C PRO A 224 14.46 -5.03 1.07
N LEU A 225 15.54 -4.28 1.19
CA LEU A 225 15.46 -2.85 1.56
C LEU A 225 14.69 -2.02 0.53
N ILE A 226 14.69 -2.46 -0.73
CA ILE A 226 13.95 -1.81 -1.82
C ILE A 226 12.42 -1.96 -1.66
N ASP A 227 11.96 -2.98 -0.94
CA ASP A 227 10.55 -3.20 -0.62
C ASP A 227 10.14 -2.42 0.64
N LEU A 228 10.60 -1.17 0.74
CA LEU A 228 10.40 -0.31 1.90
C LEU A 228 8.90 -0.06 2.18
N GLN A 229 8.12 0.23 1.14
CA GLN A 229 6.69 0.47 1.31
C GLN A 229 5.93 -0.82 1.65
N GLU A 230 6.24 -1.95 1.01
CA GLU A 230 5.67 -3.26 1.38
C GLU A 230 5.99 -3.62 2.85
N THR A 231 7.24 -3.39 3.26
CA THR A 231 7.69 -3.59 4.65
C THR A 231 6.94 -2.68 5.63
N THR A 232 6.68 -1.43 5.22
CA THR A 232 5.87 -0.47 5.99
C THR A 232 4.47 -1.04 6.24
N GLU A 233 3.76 -1.48 5.21
CA GLU A 233 2.38 -1.99 5.38
C GLU A 233 2.33 -3.27 6.23
N LEU A 234 3.31 -4.16 6.10
CA LEU A 234 3.42 -5.35 6.95
C LEU A 234 3.61 -5.00 8.44
N LEU A 235 4.44 -3.98 8.72
CA LEU A 235 4.67 -3.53 10.09
C LEU A 235 3.48 -2.76 10.66
N VAL A 236 2.82 -1.91 9.87
CA VAL A 236 1.58 -1.24 10.28
C VAL A 236 0.54 -2.27 10.70
N ARG A 237 0.30 -3.31 9.87
CA ARG A 237 -0.63 -4.39 10.19
C ARG A 237 -0.27 -5.11 11.48
N HIS A 238 1.01 -5.39 11.68
CA HIS A 238 1.50 -6.06 12.89
C HIS A 238 1.27 -5.20 14.15
N LEU A 239 1.64 -3.91 14.10
CA LEU A 239 1.50 -2.99 15.21
C LEU A 239 0.03 -2.71 15.55
N ASP A 240 -0.83 -2.57 14.54
CA ASP A 240 -2.26 -2.39 14.73
C ASP A 240 -2.92 -3.60 15.42
N THR A 241 -2.52 -4.82 15.02
CA THR A 241 -3.04 -6.04 15.65
C THR A 241 -2.60 -6.15 17.12
N ALA A 242 -1.39 -5.68 17.45
CA ALA A 242 -0.90 -5.67 18.82
C ALA A 242 -1.64 -4.62 19.67
N HIS A 243 -1.88 -3.43 19.13
CA HIS A 243 -2.61 -2.35 19.82
C HIS A 243 -4.03 -2.77 20.18
N GLN A 244 -4.76 -3.41 19.26
CA GLN A 244 -6.12 -3.91 19.50
C GLN A 244 -6.23 -5.02 20.56
N ARG A 245 -5.11 -5.64 20.98
CA ARG A 245 -5.10 -6.65 22.06
C ARG A 245 -4.77 -6.07 23.43
N SER A 246 -4.34 -4.81 23.48
CA SER A 246 -3.95 -4.11 24.70
C SER A 246 -5.04 -3.17 25.21
N GLU A 247 -6.04 -2.88 24.39
CA GLU A 247 -7.32 -2.23 24.74
C GLU A 247 -8.37 -3.30 25.12
#